data_AF-A0A7W1DZ16-F1
#
_entry.id   AF-A0A7W1DZ16-F1
#
_cell.length_a   1.000
_cell.length_b   1.000
_cell.length_c   1.000
_cell.angle_alpha   90.00
_cell.angle_beta   90.00
_cell.angle_gamma   90.00
#
_symmetry.space_group_name_H-M   'P 1'
#
loop_
_entity.id
_entity.type
_entity.pdbx_description
1 polymer ?
#
loop_
_entity_poly.entity_id
_entity_poly.type
_entity_poly.pdbx_seq_one_letter_code
_entity_poly.pdbx_strand_id
1 'polypeptide(L)'
;MNPALSRAAASCLLLALPLVACDRRPSPTIGDKAFVARANALCGRQLPALRAERRQSDVMGNTPKNDRGVTAAKIEKVADGLDHVADQLGNLPVRRQDQGGVAAWLEEWANFTGIGRRYAAAVRTERAAVYSSIAATGNGPVRRIARFARANRMDNCVL
;
A
#
# COMPACT_ATOMS: atom_id res chain seq x y z
N MET A 1 -69.95 23.02 33.67
CA MET A 1 -68.61 23.07 34.30
C MET A 1 -67.71 22.10 33.55
N ASN A 2 -66.62 22.62 32.96
CA ASN A 2 -65.55 21.95 32.19
C ASN A 2 -64.79 20.89 33.04
N PRO A 3 -64.07 19.89 32.48
CA PRO A 3 -63.03 20.13 31.46
C PRO A 3 -62.81 19.08 30.35
N ALA A 4 -62.29 19.62 29.23
CA ALA A 4 -61.69 18.93 28.11
C ALA A 4 -60.23 18.52 28.43
N LEU A 5 -59.85 17.28 28.09
CA LEU A 5 -58.49 16.76 28.19
C LEU A 5 -57.81 16.81 26.81
N SER A 6 -56.95 17.81 26.62
CA SER A 6 -56.01 17.88 25.49
C SER A 6 -54.80 16.98 25.74
N ARG A 7 -54.57 16.02 24.84
CA ARG A 7 -53.35 15.19 24.81
C ARG A 7 -52.23 15.95 24.09
N ALA A 8 -51.24 16.41 24.84
CA ALA A 8 -49.99 16.91 24.28
C ALA A 8 -49.12 15.72 23.83
N ALA A 9 -48.95 15.57 22.51
CA ALA A 9 -48.00 14.63 21.93
C ALA A 9 -46.61 15.27 21.94
N ALA A 10 -45.75 14.82 22.87
CA ALA A 10 -44.34 15.16 22.91
C ALA A 10 -43.62 14.48 21.73
N SER A 11 -43.42 15.23 20.64
CA SER A 11 -42.58 14.81 19.52
C SER A 11 -41.12 14.93 19.91
N CYS A 12 -40.48 13.80 20.24
CA CYS A 12 -39.03 13.72 20.33
C CYS A 12 -38.42 13.88 18.94
N LEU A 13 -37.92 15.07 18.61
CA LEU A 13 -37.03 15.30 17.48
C LEU A 13 -35.72 14.52 17.73
N LEU A 14 -35.61 13.33 17.13
CA LEU A 14 -34.35 12.61 17.01
C LEU A 14 -33.44 13.37 16.03
N LEU A 15 -32.63 14.28 16.57
CA LEU A 15 -31.52 14.90 15.85
C LEU A 15 -30.51 13.81 15.47
N ALA A 16 -30.57 13.36 14.22
CA ALA A 16 -29.56 12.51 13.61
C ALA A 16 -28.25 13.28 13.49
N LEU A 17 -27.39 13.19 14.51
CA LEU A 17 -26.00 13.62 14.42
C LEU A 17 -25.33 12.78 13.32
N PRO A 18 -24.82 13.39 12.23
CA PRO A 18 -24.01 12.65 11.29
C PRO A 18 -22.78 12.17 12.08
N LEU A 19 -22.64 10.85 12.18
CA LEU A 19 -21.39 10.22 12.60
C LEU A 19 -20.34 10.64 11.58
N VAL A 20 -19.69 11.78 11.83
CA VAL A 20 -18.46 12.16 11.15
C VAL A 20 -17.45 11.11 11.56
N ALA A 21 -17.38 10.04 10.78
CA ALA A 21 -16.33 9.05 10.92
C ALA A 21 -15.02 9.81 10.73
N CYS A 22 -14.30 10.03 11.82
CA CYS A 22 -12.97 10.62 11.77
C CYS A 22 -12.12 9.74 10.85
N ASP A 23 -11.85 10.24 9.63
CA ASP A 23 -10.96 9.59 8.68
C ASP A 23 -9.56 9.55 9.33
N ARG A 24 -9.19 8.40 9.91
CA ARG A 24 -7.90 8.20 10.64
C ARG A 24 -6.69 8.20 9.71
N ARG A 25 -6.82 8.76 8.50
CA ARG A 25 -5.73 8.87 7.52
C ARG A 25 -4.73 9.93 8.01
N PRO A 26 -3.43 9.72 7.76
CA PRO A 26 -2.45 10.78 7.96
C PRO A 26 -2.78 11.99 7.08
N SER A 27 -2.38 13.18 7.51
CA SER A 27 -2.55 14.39 6.71
C SER A 27 -1.80 14.27 5.37
N PRO A 28 -2.40 14.71 4.24
CA PRO A 28 -1.74 14.69 2.95
C PRO A 28 -0.46 15.53 2.95
N THR A 29 0.58 15.00 2.33
CA THR A 29 1.88 15.68 2.17
C THR A 29 2.09 16.24 0.77
N ILE A 30 1.27 15.80 -0.20
CA ILE A 30 1.35 16.19 -1.62
C ILE A 30 0.17 17.10 -1.98
N GLY A 31 0.49 18.31 -2.45
CA GLY A 31 -0.48 19.29 -2.92
C GLY A 31 -0.93 19.08 -4.38
N ASP A 32 -0.10 18.43 -5.19
CA ASP A 32 -0.37 18.13 -6.59
C ASP A 32 -1.44 17.04 -6.80
N LYS A 33 -2.70 17.48 -6.94
CA LYS A 33 -3.83 16.58 -7.22
C LYS A 33 -3.72 15.87 -8.56
N ALA A 34 -3.06 16.47 -9.54
CA ALA A 34 -2.92 15.87 -10.86
C ALA A 34 -1.89 14.73 -10.83
N PHE A 35 -0.77 14.90 -10.11
CA PHE A 35 0.15 13.81 -9.81
C PHE A 35 -0.56 12.67 -9.07
N VAL A 36 -1.27 12.96 -7.97
CA VAL A 36 -1.99 11.95 -7.18
C VAL A 36 -2.95 11.13 -8.05
N ALA A 37 -3.74 11.78 -8.90
CA ALA A 37 -4.67 11.09 -9.80
C ALA A 37 -3.94 10.17 -10.80
N ARG A 38 -2.86 10.66 -11.42
CA ARG A 38 -2.06 9.89 -12.39
C ARG A 38 -1.36 8.70 -11.73
N ALA A 39 -0.75 8.92 -10.56
CA ALA A 39 -0.11 7.87 -9.78
C ALA A 39 -1.12 6.79 -9.37
N ASN A 40 -2.28 7.19 -8.84
CA ASN A 40 -3.32 6.25 -8.43
C ASN A 40 -3.89 5.44 -9.62
N ALA A 41 -4.04 6.07 -10.79
CA ALA A 41 -4.45 5.39 -12.00
C ALA A 41 -3.38 4.40 -12.50
N LEU A 42 -2.10 4.78 -12.47
CA LEU A 42 -0.98 3.92 -12.85
C LEU A 42 -0.89 2.68 -11.95
N CYS A 43 -0.87 2.88 -10.63
CA CYS A 43 -0.86 1.81 -9.66
C CYS A 43 -2.09 0.88 -9.79
N GLY A 44 -3.27 1.46 -10.05
CA GLY A 44 -4.51 0.70 -10.25
C GLY A 44 -4.46 -0.25 -11.43
N ARG A 45 -3.69 0.07 -12.48
CA ARG A 45 -3.48 -0.82 -13.63
C ARG A 45 -2.40 -1.87 -13.37
N GLN A 46 -1.28 -1.49 -12.76
CA GLN A 46 -0.08 -2.35 -12.72
C GLN A 46 -0.03 -3.27 -11.49
N LEU A 47 -0.37 -2.77 -10.31
CA LEU A 47 -0.16 -3.52 -9.06
C LEU A 47 -1.06 -4.75 -8.86
N PRO A 48 -2.30 -4.84 -9.36
CA PRO A 48 -3.12 -6.03 -9.18
C PRO A 48 -2.44 -7.33 -9.68
N ALA A 49 -1.80 -7.29 -10.84
CA ALA A 49 -1.08 -8.44 -11.40
C ALA A 49 0.12 -8.84 -10.53
N LEU A 50 0.92 -7.87 -10.08
CA LEU A 50 2.07 -8.12 -9.21
C LEU A 50 1.66 -8.68 -7.84
N ARG A 51 0.54 -8.21 -7.28
CA ARG A 51 -0.02 -8.75 -6.03
C ARG A 51 -0.49 -10.19 -6.19
N ALA A 52 -1.08 -10.54 -7.33
CA ALA A 52 -1.51 -11.90 -7.62
C ALA A 52 -0.31 -12.86 -7.69
N GLU A 53 0.78 -12.47 -8.36
CA GLU A 53 2.03 -13.24 -8.43
C GLU A 53 2.64 -13.45 -7.03
N ARG A 54 2.68 -12.41 -6.18
CA ARG A 54 3.17 -12.52 -4.80
C ARG A 54 2.33 -13.47 -3.94
N ARG A 55 1.00 -13.42 -4.04
CA ARG A 55 0.15 -14.34 -3.25
C ARG A 55 0.45 -15.80 -3.58
N GLN A 56 0.79 -16.10 -4.83
CA GLN A 56 1.16 -17.46 -5.24
C GLN A 56 2.50 -17.93 -4.66
N SER A 57 3.42 -17.03 -4.27
CA SER A 57 4.62 -17.42 -3.52
C SER A 57 4.34 -17.67 -2.04
N ASP A 58 3.32 -17.01 -1.46
CA ASP A 58 2.98 -17.08 -0.04
C ASP A 58 2.02 -18.25 0.29
N VAL A 59 1.17 -18.68 -0.66
CA VAL A 59 0.15 -19.75 -0.46
C VAL A 59 0.74 -21.16 -0.36
N MET A 60 2.04 -21.31 -0.62
CA MET A 60 2.69 -22.61 -0.64
C MET A 60 3.60 -22.81 0.58
N GLY A 61 2.98 -22.90 1.76
CA GLY A 61 3.54 -23.64 2.91
C GLY A 61 3.79 -25.13 2.59
N ASN A 62 3.29 -25.58 1.43
CA ASN A 62 3.56 -26.86 0.78
C ASN A 62 4.32 -26.70 -0.55
N THR A 63 5.08 -25.62 -0.79
CA THR A 63 6.06 -25.66 -1.88
C THR A 63 6.96 -26.84 -1.52
N PRO A 64 7.03 -27.91 -2.34
CA PRO A 64 8.02 -28.93 -2.08
C PRO A 64 9.35 -28.21 -1.88
N LYS A 65 10.17 -28.63 -0.92
CA LYS A 65 11.54 -28.07 -0.69
C LYS A 65 12.39 -27.96 -1.97
N ASN A 66 11.91 -28.52 -3.07
CA ASN A 66 12.58 -28.82 -4.32
C ASN A 66 12.51 -27.70 -5.37
N ASP A 67 11.92 -26.52 -5.12
CA ASP A 67 12.10 -25.42 -6.08
C ASP A 67 12.32 -24.02 -5.49
N ARG A 68 13.37 -23.95 -4.67
CA ARG A 68 13.94 -22.70 -4.17
C ARG A 68 14.31 -21.75 -5.32
N GLY A 69 14.72 -22.29 -6.46
CA GLY A 69 15.07 -21.54 -7.67
C GLY A 69 13.85 -20.81 -8.25
N VAL A 70 12.74 -21.51 -8.43
CA VAL A 70 11.47 -20.92 -8.91
C VAL A 70 10.94 -19.89 -7.94
N THR A 71 10.98 -20.14 -6.63
CA THR A 71 10.56 -19.14 -5.64
C THR A 71 11.41 -17.87 -5.73
N ALA A 72 12.73 -18.01 -5.80
CA ALA A 72 13.63 -16.86 -5.94
C ALA A 72 13.39 -16.09 -7.25
N ALA A 73 13.19 -16.79 -8.37
CA ALA A 73 12.88 -16.16 -9.66
C ALA A 73 11.54 -15.41 -9.64
N LYS A 74 10.52 -15.93 -8.96
CA LYS A 74 9.24 -15.21 -8.78
C LYS A 74 9.41 -13.94 -7.97
N ILE A 75 10.20 -13.98 -6.89
CA ILE A 75 10.48 -12.80 -6.07
C ILE A 75 11.20 -11.74 -6.89
N GLU A 76 12.20 -12.12 -7.69
CA GLU A 76 12.92 -11.20 -8.58
C GLU A 76 12.00 -10.60 -9.63
N LYS A 77 11.16 -11.41 -10.28
CA LYS A 77 10.16 -10.93 -11.25
C LYS A 77 9.20 -9.91 -10.62
N VAL A 78 8.75 -10.13 -9.39
CA VAL A 78 7.91 -9.15 -8.67
C VAL A 78 8.72 -7.89 -8.35
N ALA A 79 9.97 -8.01 -7.91
CA ALA A 79 10.84 -6.86 -7.64
C ALA A 79 11.06 -6.01 -8.91
N ASP A 80 11.31 -6.64 -10.07
CA ASP A 80 11.45 -5.96 -11.35
C ASP A 80 10.16 -5.25 -11.77
N GLY A 81 9.01 -5.91 -11.58
CA GLY A 81 7.71 -5.30 -11.85
C GLY A 81 7.44 -4.08 -10.96
N LEU A 82 7.85 -4.13 -9.69
CA LEU A 82 7.72 -3.01 -8.76
C LEU A 82 8.68 -1.87 -9.09
N ASP A 83 9.91 -2.16 -9.48
CA ASP A 83 10.88 -1.14 -9.95
C ASP A 83 10.36 -0.46 -11.22
N HIS A 84 9.81 -1.22 -12.16
CA HIS A 84 9.18 -0.65 -13.35
C HIS A 84 8.02 0.30 -13.00
N VAL A 85 7.20 -0.05 -12.01
CA VAL A 85 6.13 0.85 -11.52
C VAL A 85 6.72 2.10 -10.87
N ALA A 86 7.77 1.96 -10.05
CA ALA A 86 8.45 3.09 -9.43
C ALA A 86 9.08 4.05 -10.46
N ASP A 87 9.72 3.52 -11.50
CA ASP A 87 10.26 4.31 -12.61
C ASP A 87 9.17 5.08 -13.35
N GLN A 88 8.04 4.42 -13.64
CA GLN A 88 6.90 5.08 -14.27
C GLN A 88 6.32 6.18 -13.39
N LEU A 89 6.26 5.97 -12.07
CA LEU A 89 5.83 7.00 -11.10
C LEU A 89 6.81 8.18 -11.07
N GLY A 90 8.12 7.91 -11.10
CA GLY A 90 9.17 8.94 -11.12
C GLY A 90 9.15 9.80 -12.38
N ASN A 91 8.64 9.26 -13.49
CA ASN A 91 8.48 9.99 -14.74
C ASN A 91 7.18 10.82 -14.84
N LEU A 92 6.29 10.74 -13.84
CA LEU A 92 5.09 11.56 -13.83
C LEU A 92 5.41 13.02 -13.52
N PRO A 93 4.80 14.00 -14.22
CA PRO A 93 4.95 15.41 -13.86
C PRO A 93 4.46 15.67 -12.44
N VAL A 94 5.31 16.28 -11.62
CA VAL A 94 5.01 16.65 -10.24
C VAL A 94 5.36 18.12 -10.01
N ARG A 95 4.53 18.83 -9.24
CA ARG A 95 4.84 20.20 -8.79
C ARG A 95 6.18 20.24 -8.06
N ARG A 96 6.96 21.29 -8.31
CA ARG A 96 8.30 21.46 -7.72
C ARG A 96 8.30 21.31 -6.19
N GLN A 97 7.29 21.83 -5.50
CA GLN A 97 7.21 21.76 -4.03
C GLN A 97 7.02 20.32 -3.50
N ASP A 98 6.45 19.43 -4.31
CA ASP A 98 6.13 18.05 -3.94
C ASP A 98 7.23 17.05 -4.33
N GLN A 99 8.21 17.48 -5.15
CA GLN A 99 9.28 16.62 -5.71
C GLN A 99 10.07 15.86 -4.65
N GLY A 100 10.49 16.53 -3.57
CA GLY A 100 11.28 15.89 -2.51
C GLY A 100 10.51 14.77 -1.79
N GLY A 101 9.20 14.99 -1.55
CA GLY A 101 8.34 13.98 -0.93
C GLY A 101 8.12 12.77 -1.83
N VAL A 102 7.94 12.98 -3.13
CA VAL A 102 7.82 11.90 -4.12
C VAL A 102 9.14 11.14 -4.26
N ALA A 103 10.28 11.83 -4.32
CA ALA A 103 11.59 11.20 -4.42
C ALA A 103 11.89 10.30 -3.21
N ALA A 104 11.67 10.80 -1.99
CA ALA A 104 11.85 10.00 -0.78
C ALA A 104 10.88 8.80 -0.73
N TRP A 105 9.66 8.96 -1.23
CA TRP A 105 8.73 7.85 -1.35
C TRP A 105 9.24 6.78 -2.33
N LEU A 106 9.76 7.16 -3.51
CA LEU A 106 10.32 6.23 -4.50
C LEU A 106 11.60 5.55 -4.01
N GLU A 107 12.41 6.21 -3.17
CA GLU A 107 13.55 5.58 -2.51
C GLU A 107 13.12 4.40 -1.61
N GLU A 108 11.96 4.50 -0.95
CA GLU A 108 11.42 3.38 -0.17
C GLU A 108 11.01 2.19 -1.05
N TRP A 109 10.58 2.43 -2.29
CA TRP A 109 10.34 1.36 -3.27
C TRP A 109 11.63 0.65 -3.62
N ALA A 110 12.68 1.39 -3.97
CA ALA A 110 14.00 0.84 -4.27
C ALA A 110 14.58 0.06 -3.09
N ASN A 111 14.40 0.55 -1.86
CA ASN A 111 14.79 -0.16 -0.65
C ASN A 111 14.02 -1.48 -0.49
N PHE A 112 12.71 -1.47 -0.75
CA PHE A 112 11.87 -2.67 -0.65
C PHE A 112 12.23 -3.72 -1.71
N THR A 113 12.37 -3.34 -2.97
CA THR A 113 12.73 -4.25 -4.07
C THR A 113 14.16 -4.77 -3.92
N GLY A 114 15.10 -3.92 -3.48
CA GLY A 114 16.46 -4.33 -3.14
C GLY A 114 16.51 -5.40 -2.03
N ILE A 115 15.68 -5.26 -0.98
CA ILE A 115 15.52 -6.30 0.04
C ILE A 115 14.91 -7.58 -0.56
N GLY A 116 13.93 -7.45 -1.46
CA GLY A 116 13.34 -8.58 -2.19
C GLY A 116 14.39 -9.38 -2.96
N ARG A 117 15.31 -8.73 -3.66
CA ARG A 117 16.42 -9.39 -4.38
C ARG A 117 17.39 -10.09 -3.44
N ARG A 118 17.76 -9.45 -2.32
CA ARG A 118 18.58 -10.08 -1.27
C ARG A 118 17.90 -11.31 -0.67
N TYR A 119 16.59 -11.22 -0.47
CA TYR A 119 15.77 -12.35 -0.02
C TYR A 119 15.76 -13.47 -1.05
N ALA A 120 15.55 -13.18 -2.34
CA ALA A 120 15.61 -14.16 -3.41
C ALA A 120 16.97 -14.87 -3.49
N ALA A 121 18.08 -14.12 -3.39
CA ALA A 121 19.43 -14.68 -3.33
C ALA A 121 19.59 -15.65 -2.14
N ALA A 122 19.17 -15.23 -0.94
CA ALA A 122 19.23 -16.09 0.25
C ALA A 122 18.29 -17.30 0.16
N VAL A 123 17.14 -17.16 -0.50
CA VAL A 123 16.24 -18.28 -0.79
C VAL A 123 16.93 -19.31 -1.67
N ARG A 124 17.94 -18.99 -2.48
CA ARG A 124 18.68 -20.01 -3.24
C ARG A 124 19.71 -20.77 -2.40
N THR A 125 20.46 -20.05 -1.55
CA THR A 125 21.70 -20.60 -0.97
C THR A 125 21.62 -20.88 0.54
N GLU A 126 20.77 -20.17 1.28
CA GLU A 126 20.87 -20.09 2.74
C GLU A 126 19.96 -21.06 3.49
N ARG A 127 20.04 -21.08 4.82
CA ARG A 127 19.05 -21.77 5.66
C ARG A 127 17.86 -20.86 5.94
N ALA A 128 16.74 -21.47 6.33
CA ALA A 128 15.48 -20.76 6.57
C ALA A 128 15.59 -19.56 7.52
N ALA A 129 16.32 -19.71 8.62
CA ALA A 129 16.53 -18.63 9.58
C ALA A 129 17.13 -17.36 8.94
N VAL A 130 18.05 -17.52 7.99
CA VAL A 130 18.75 -16.41 7.33
C VAL A 130 17.81 -15.66 6.39
N TYR A 131 17.13 -16.37 5.48
CA TYR A 131 16.22 -15.70 4.56
C TYR A 131 15.01 -15.09 5.29
N SER A 132 14.54 -15.70 6.38
CA SER A 132 13.45 -15.13 7.20
C SER A 132 13.86 -13.82 7.88
N SER A 133 15.10 -13.71 8.36
CA SER A 133 15.64 -12.47 8.91
C SER A 133 15.67 -11.36 7.87
N ILE A 134 16.10 -11.66 6.64
CA ILE A 134 16.11 -10.69 5.53
C ILE A 134 14.69 -10.24 5.19
N ALA A 135 13.74 -11.16 5.07
CA ALA A 135 12.34 -10.83 4.79
C ALA A 135 11.76 -9.85 5.84
N ALA A 136 12.09 -10.03 7.12
CA ALA A 136 11.64 -9.15 8.19
C ALA A 136 12.11 -7.68 8.02
N THR A 137 13.27 -7.45 7.39
CA THR A 137 13.77 -6.09 7.12
C THR A 137 12.90 -5.31 6.14
N GLY A 138 12.17 -6.00 5.25
CA GLY A 138 11.27 -5.39 4.26
C GLY A 138 10.03 -4.71 4.89
N ASN A 139 9.71 -5.05 6.14
CA ASN A 139 8.55 -4.48 6.84
C ASN A 139 8.65 -2.96 7.04
N GLY A 140 9.86 -2.42 7.20
CA GLY A 140 10.08 -0.98 7.37
C GLY A 140 9.66 -0.20 6.12
N PRO A 141 10.33 -0.42 4.98
CA PRO A 141 10.04 0.25 3.72
C PRO A 141 8.58 0.10 3.28
N VAL A 142 8.02 -1.12 3.27
CA VAL A 142 6.63 -1.33 2.81
C VAL A 142 5.61 -0.56 3.63
N ARG A 143 5.81 -0.41 4.95
CA ARG A 143 4.95 0.42 5.80
C ARG A 143 5.08 1.90 5.49
N ARG A 144 6.28 2.39 5.13
CA ARG A 144 6.49 3.79 4.75
C ARG A 144 5.88 4.10 3.38
N ILE A 145 6.03 3.20 2.41
CA ILE A 145 5.33 3.25 1.11
C ILE A 145 3.82 3.35 1.33
N ALA A 146 3.25 2.42 2.09
CA ALA A 146 1.82 2.37 2.34
C ALA A 146 1.30 3.59 3.11
N ARG A 147 2.09 4.10 4.08
CA ARG A 147 1.74 5.31 4.83
C ARG A 147 1.67 6.54 3.92
N PHE A 148 2.68 6.73 3.06
CA PHE A 148 2.71 7.84 2.12
C PHE A 148 1.55 7.76 1.12
N ALA A 149 1.27 6.57 0.58
CA ALA A 149 0.16 6.34 -0.34
C ALA A 149 -1.19 6.70 0.31
N ARG A 150 -1.44 6.21 1.53
CA ARG A 150 -2.69 6.50 2.27
C ARG A 150 -2.84 7.97 2.62
N ALA A 151 -1.77 8.62 3.09
CA ALA A 151 -1.76 10.06 3.40
C ALA A 151 -2.21 10.89 2.18
N ASN A 152 -1.75 10.50 1.00
CA ASN A 152 -1.98 11.23 -0.24
C ASN A 152 -3.15 10.71 -1.08
N ARG A 153 -4.00 9.84 -0.49
CA ARG A 153 -5.19 9.25 -1.16
C ARG A 153 -4.85 8.51 -2.47
N MET A 154 -3.65 7.94 -2.55
CA MET A 154 -3.22 7.04 -3.63
C MET A 154 -3.49 5.60 -3.22
N ASP A 155 -4.74 5.26 -2.92
CA ASP A 155 -5.13 3.99 -2.31
C ASP A 155 -4.74 2.77 -3.17
N ASN A 156 -4.67 2.93 -4.49
CA ASN A 156 -4.21 1.87 -5.39
C ASN A 156 -2.71 1.61 -5.28
N CYS A 157 -1.91 2.56 -4.80
CA CYS A 157 -0.45 2.46 -4.66
C CYS A 157 -0.01 1.84 -3.31
N VAL A 158 -0.94 1.34 -2.50
CA VAL A 158 -0.62 0.66 -1.24
C VAL A 158 -0.10 -0.76 -1.53
N LEU A 159 1.15 -1.06 -1.17
CA LEU A 159 1.75 -2.39 -1.31
C LEU A 159 1.33 -3.38 -0.21
#